data_AF-A0A2P4P1H0-F1
#
_entry.id   AF-A0A2P4P1H0-F1
#
_cell.length_a   1.000
_cell.length_b   1.000
_cell.length_c   1.000
_cell.angle_alpha   90.00
_cell.angle_beta   90.00
_cell.angle_gamma   90.00
#
_symmetry.space_group_name_H-M   'P 1'
#
loop_
_entity.id
_entity.type
_entity.pdbx_description
1 polymer ?
#
loop_
_entity_poly.entity_id
_entity_poly.type
_entity_poly.pdbx_seq_one_letter_code
_entity_poly.pdbx_strand_id
1 'polypeptide(L)'
;MGNGASKAFEEAKRKMELEYEARKRDTELRGQELKINYELQIRKADMEHQHKIAELMAQMKQTKLQAGKELLLSYMETMNLIIQQNGTTFQTALPLLQQLSNDKLSDSMKQATERAIQKIYDSYMTTEQLLDYSKKQICELQLKQDHEFARLLDFAVEKKVLSAKNKVYLLEE
;
A
#
# COMPACT_ATOMS: atom_id res chain seq x y z
N MET A 1 -15.17 -44.03 82.63
CA MET A 1 -15.46 -42.85 81.78
C MET A 1 -14.18 -42.47 81.04
N GLY A 2 -14.04 -42.81 79.75
CA GLY A 2 -12.74 -42.68 79.06
C GLY A 2 -12.82 -42.55 77.53
N ASN A 3 -13.94 -42.05 76.99
CA ASN A 3 -14.19 -42.04 75.53
C ASN A 3 -14.50 -40.64 74.94
N GLY A 4 -14.58 -39.60 75.78
CA GLY A 4 -14.88 -38.23 75.33
C GLY A 4 -13.64 -37.47 74.84
N ALA A 5 -12.53 -37.56 75.57
CA ALA A 5 -11.28 -36.87 75.23
C ALA A 5 -10.64 -37.40 73.94
N SER A 6 -10.68 -38.73 73.71
CA SER A 6 -10.16 -39.34 72.49
C SER A 6 -10.98 -38.98 71.25
N LYS A 7 -12.30 -38.87 71.38
CA LYS A 7 -13.18 -38.41 70.28
C LYS A 7 -12.97 -36.93 69.97
N ALA A 8 -12.88 -36.08 70.99
CA ALA A 8 -12.63 -34.65 70.81
C ALA A 8 -11.26 -34.37 70.16
N PHE A 9 -10.24 -35.16 70.49
CA PHE A 9 -8.92 -35.06 69.87
C PHE A 9 -8.94 -35.47 68.39
N GLU A 10 -9.59 -36.58 68.05
CA GLU A 10 -9.78 -37.02 66.66
C GLU A 10 -10.59 -36.01 65.84
N GLU A 11 -11.64 -35.41 66.43
CA GLU A 11 -12.43 -34.35 65.77
C GLU A 11 -11.61 -33.08 65.52
N ALA A 12 -10.80 -32.66 66.50
CA ALA A 12 -9.92 -31.51 66.36
C ALA A 12 -8.85 -31.74 65.29
N LYS A 13 -8.26 -32.94 65.24
CA LYS A 13 -7.30 -33.34 64.21
C LYS A 13 -7.92 -33.33 62.82
N ARG A 14 -9.10 -33.93 62.66
CA ARG A 14 -9.82 -33.94 61.38
C ARG A 14 -10.22 -32.55 60.91
N LYS A 15 -10.61 -31.66 61.83
CA LYS A 15 -10.90 -30.26 61.51
C LYS A 15 -9.64 -29.52 61.03
N MET A 16 -8.50 -29.74 61.69
CA MET A 16 -7.23 -29.14 61.30
C MET A 16 -6.75 -29.64 59.93
N GLU A 17 -6.92 -30.93 59.63
CA GLU A 17 -6.62 -31.51 58.31
C GLU A 17 -7.50 -30.90 57.21
N LEU A 18 -8.81 -30.75 57.46
CA LEU A 18 -9.73 -30.10 56.52
C LEU A 18 -9.40 -28.62 56.29
N GLU A 19 -9.04 -27.87 57.33
CA GLU A 19 -8.61 -26.47 57.19
C GLU A 19 -7.30 -26.35 56.40
N TYR A 20 -6.35 -27.28 56.61
CA TYR A 20 -5.11 -27.33 55.86
C TYR A 20 -5.37 -27.63 54.37
N GLU A 21 -6.20 -28.63 54.06
CA GLU A 21 -6.58 -28.96 52.69
C GLU A 21 -7.32 -27.82 51.99
N ALA A 22 -8.20 -27.11 52.71
CA ALA A 22 -8.92 -25.95 52.18
C ALA A 22 -7.95 -24.81 51.82
N ARG A 23 -6.99 -24.48 52.69
CA ARG A 23 -5.96 -23.46 52.41
C ARG A 23 -5.03 -23.86 51.26
N LYS A 24 -4.68 -25.14 51.17
CA LYS A 24 -3.87 -25.66 50.07
C LYS A 24 -4.61 -25.50 48.74
N ARG A 25 -5.88 -25.90 48.67
CA ARG A 25 -6.74 -25.71 47.50
C ARG A 25 -6.90 -24.24 47.12
N ASP A 26 -7.12 -23.36 48.09
CA ASP A 26 -7.25 -21.91 47.86
C ASP A 26 -5.97 -21.33 47.25
N THR A 27 -4.81 -21.76 47.76
CA THR A 27 -3.50 -21.35 47.23
C THR A 27 -3.28 -21.86 45.80
N GLU A 28 -3.66 -23.11 45.52
CA GLU A 28 -3.57 -23.72 44.19
C GLU A 28 -4.49 -23.01 43.18
N LEU A 29 -5.74 -22.72 43.55
CA LEU A 29 -6.70 -21.98 42.73
C LEU A 29 -6.18 -20.58 42.40
N ARG A 30 -5.69 -19.86 43.41
CA ARG A 30 -5.11 -18.52 43.21
C ARG A 30 -3.88 -18.54 42.31
N GLY A 31 -3.05 -19.57 42.41
CA GLY A 31 -1.92 -19.79 41.50
C GLY A 31 -2.36 -20.03 40.06
N GLN A 32 -3.43 -20.81 39.85
CA GLN A 32 -4.01 -21.04 38.53
C GLN A 32 -4.62 -19.76 37.93
N GLU A 33 -5.36 -18.98 38.72
CA GLU A 33 -5.94 -17.71 38.29
C GLU A 33 -4.86 -16.71 37.85
N LEU A 34 -3.75 -16.59 38.59
CA LEU A 34 -2.64 -15.73 38.23
C LEU A 34 -2.00 -16.15 36.90
N LYS A 35 -1.84 -17.46 36.67
CA LYS A 35 -1.31 -17.99 35.42
C LYS A 35 -2.24 -17.67 34.24
N ILE A 36 -3.55 -17.90 34.40
CA ILE A 36 -4.56 -17.59 33.37
C ILE A 36 -4.56 -16.09 33.07
N ASN A 37 -4.52 -15.23 34.08
CA ASN A 37 -4.48 -13.78 33.89
C ASN A 37 -3.23 -13.32 33.14
N TYR A 38 -2.06 -13.90 33.45
CA TYR A 38 -0.82 -13.60 32.74
C TYR A 38 -0.90 -14.02 31.27
N GLU A 39 -1.39 -15.22 30.99
CA GLU A 39 -1.58 -15.71 29.62
C GLU A 39 -2.58 -14.84 28.82
N LEU A 40 -3.67 -14.39 29.47
CA LEU A 40 -4.63 -13.47 28.87
C LEU A 40 -4.01 -12.11 28.54
N GLN A 41 -3.16 -11.57 29.42
CA GLN A 41 -2.45 -10.31 29.16
C GLN A 41 -1.50 -10.43 27.96
N ILE A 42 -0.76 -11.53 27.83
CA ILE A 42 0.10 -11.79 26.67
C ILE A 42 -0.75 -11.83 25.40
N ARG A 43 -1.84 -12.61 25.40
CA ARG A 43 -2.72 -12.69 24.22
C ARG A 43 -3.33 -11.35 23.85
N LYS A 44 -3.69 -10.52 24.83
CA LYS A 44 -4.21 -9.18 24.57
C LYS A 44 -3.16 -8.29 23.90
N ALA A 45 -1.93 -8.30 24.41
CA ALA A 45 -0.82 -7.55 23.82
C ALA A 45 -0.51 -8.03 22.39
N ASP A 46 -0.53 -9.35 22.16
CA ASP A 46 -0.37 -9.93 20.83
C ASP A 46 -1.49 -9.49 19.88
N MET A 47 -2.75 -9.50 20.33
CA MET A 47 -3.89 -9.04 19.53
C MET A 47 -3.80 -7.56 19.19
N GLU A 48 -3.44 -6.71 20.15
CA GLU A 48 -3.24 -5.27 19.91
C GLU A 48 -2.11 -5.03 18.91
N HIS A 49 -1.01 -5.78 19.01
CA HIS A 49 0.09 -5.72 18.07
C HIS A 49 -0.35 -6.14 16.66
N GLN A 50 -1.05 -7.28 16.52
CA GLN A 50 -1.59 -7.74 15.24
C GLN A 50 -2.59 -6.75 14.64
N HIS A 51 -3.45 -6.16 15.47
CA HIS A 51 -4.38 -5.11 15.04
C HIS A 51 -3.63 -3.89 14.50
N LYS A 52 -2.57 -3.45 15.19
CA LYS A 52 -1.78 -2.30 14.74
C LYS A 52 -1.07 -2.58 13.42
N ILE A 53 -0.53 -3.79 13.24
CA ILE A 53 0.06 -4.20 11.95
C ILE A 53 -1.01 -4.15 10.86
N ALA A 54 -2.22 -4.69 11.10
CA ALA A 54 -3.31 -4.66 10.13
C ALA A 54 -3.72 -3.23 9.74
N GLU A 55 -3.80 -2.32 10.70
CA GLU A 55 -4.08 -0.90 10.46
C GLU A 55 -3.00 -0.26 9.58
N LEU A 56 -1.72 -0.46 9.93
CA LEU A 56 -0.60 0.07 9.15
C LEU A 56 -0.57 -0.52 7.73
N MET A 57 -0.89 -1.81 7.57
CA MET A 57 -1.02 -2.45 6.26
C MET A 57 -2.14 -1.82 5.41
N ALA A 58 -3.29 -1.54 6.02
CA ALA A 58 -4.39 -0.86 5.34
C ALA A 58 -4.01 0.57 4.92
N GLN A 59 -3.33 1.31 5.80
CA GLN A 59 -2.80 2.64 5.48
C GLN A 59 -1.81 2.60 4.31
N MET A 60 -0.87 1.66 4.31
CA MET A 60 0.09 1.49 3.20
C MET A 60 -0.61 1.19 1.86
N LYS A 61 -1.62 0.30 1.86
CA LYS A 61 -2.42 0.02 0.65
C LYS A 61 -3.14 1.27 0.15
N GLN A 62 -3.75 2.03 1.06
CA GLN A 62 -4.44 3.28 0.72
C GLN A 62 -3.47 4.31 0.14
N THR A 63 -2.27 4.45 0.70
CA THR A 63 -1.24 5.36 0.17
C THR A 63 -0.76 4.94 -1.22
N LYS A 64 -0.53 3.64 -1.46
CA LYS A 64 -0.17 3.13 -2.81
C LYS A 64 -1.25 3.49 -3.83
N LEU A 65 -2.52 3.24 -3.49
CA LEU A 65 -3.66 3.58 -4.35
C LEU A 65 -3.76 5.08 -4.64
N GLN A 66 -3.57 5.92 -3.62
CA GLN A 66 -3.62 7.37 -3.77
C GLN A 66 -2.51 7.89 -4.68
N ALA A 67 -1.28 7.43 -4.48
CA ALA A 67 -0.16 7.76 -5.35
C ALA A 67 -0.39 7.29 -6.80
N GLY A 68 -1.02 6.13 -7.00
CA GLY A 68 -1.43 5.67 -8.33
C GLY A 68 -2.46 6.60 -9.00
N LYS A 69 -3.41 7.16 -8.25
CA LYS A 69 -4.38 8.15 -8.76
C LYS A 69 -3.71 9.47 -9.14
N GLU A 70 -2.80 9.96 -8.32
CA GLU A 70 -2.03 11.19 -8.60
C GLU A 70 -1.18 11.04 -9.86
N LEU A 71 -0.58 9.86 -10.05
CA LEU A 71 0.15 9.52 -11.27
C LEU A 71 -0.75 9.60 -12.51
N LEU A 72 -1.94 9.00 -12.45
CA LEU A 72 -2.96 9.05 -13.50
C LEU A 72 -3.36 10.48 -13.87
N LEU A 73 -3.56 11.34 -12.87
CA LEU A 73 -3.87 12.76 -13.08
C LEU A 73 -2.73 13.49 -13.79
N SER A 74 -1.48 13.29 -13.35
CA SER A 74 -0.31 13.90 -14.00
C SER A 74 -0.17 13.48 -15.47
N TYR A 75 -0.54 12.24 -15.82
CA TYR A 75 -0.59 11.82 -17.22
C TYR A 75 -1.69 12.50 -18.01
N MET A 76 -2.89 12.65 -17.44
CA MET A 76 -3.98 13.38 -18.09
C MET A 76 -3.57 14.82 -18.40
N GLU A 77 -2.87 15.48 -17.48
CA GLU A 77 -2.31 16.82 -17.69
C GLU A 77 -1.27 16.84 -18.81
N THR A 78 -0.33 15.89 -18.82
CA THR A 78 0.69 15.78 -19.88
C THR A 78 0.07 15.51 -21.25
N MET A 79 -0.93 14.64 -21.33
CA MET A 79 -1.67 14.38 -22.57
C MET A 79 -2.41 15.62 -23.05
N ASN A 80 -3.06 16.36 -22.15
CA ASN A 80 -3.72 17.63 -22.50
C ASN A 80 -2.73 18.66 -23.07
N LEU A 81 -1.52 18.75 -22.50
CA LEU A 81 -0.47 19.63 -23.03
C LEU A 81 -0.04 19.24 -24.45
N ILE A 82 0.16 17.95 -24.71
CA ILE A 82 0.54 17.48 -26.06
C ILE A 82 -0.60 17.73 -27.07
N ILE A 83 -1.86 17.50 -26.68
CA ILE A 83 -3.02 17.81 -27.51
C ILE A 83 -3.09 19.30 -27.84
N GLN A 84 -2.85 20.17 -26.85
CA GLN A 84 -2.79 21.62 -27.05
C GLN A 84 -1.66 22.00 -28.02
N GLN A 85 -0.46 21.43 -27.84
CA GLN A 85 0.67 21.63 -28.74
C GLN A 85 0.34 21.23 -30.18
N ASN A 86 -0.25 20.05 -30.38
CA ASN A 86 -0.71 19.61 -31.70
C ASN A 86 -1.73 20.59 -32.31
N GLY A 87 -2.65 21.12 -31.51
CA GLY A 87 -3.58 22.17 -31.93
C GLY A 87 -2.85 23.44 -32.40
N THR A 88 -1.83 23.88 -31.67
CA THR A 88 -0.97 25.02 -32.04
C THR A 88 -0.20 24.74 -33.33
N THR A 89 0.32 23.53 -33.51
CA THR A 89 1.00 23.09 -34.74
C THR A 89 0.06 23.24 -35.95
N PHE A 90 -1.19 22.80 -35.84
CA PHE A 90 -2.20 22.99 -36.90
C PHE A 90 -2.52 24.46 -37.16
N GLN A 91 -2.72 25.27 -36.11
CA GLN A 91 -3.00 26.70 -36.24
C GLN A 91 -1.85 27.44 -36.93
N THR A 92 -0.62 27.05 -36.66
CA THR A 92 0.59 27.63 -37.25
C THR A 92 0.79 27.20 -38.71
N ALA A 93 0.44 25.96 -39.05
CA ALA A 93 0.53 25.42 -40.41
C ALA A 93 -0.55 26.00 -41.36
N LEU A 94 -1.75 26.30 -40.84
CA LEU A 94 -2.89 26.76 -41.63
C LEU A 94 -2.60 27.93 -42.58
N PRO A 95 -2.01 29.07 -42.14
CA PRO A 95 -1.71 30.18 -43.05
C PRO A 95 -0.68 29.83 -44.12
N LEU A 96 0.28 28.95 -43.83
CA LEU A 96 1.27 28.49 -44.80
C LEU A 96 0.65 27.58 -45.85
N LEU A 97 -0.28 26.71 -45.45
CA LEU A 97 -1.07 25.88 -46.36
C LEU A 97 -1.95 26.74 -47.27
N GLN A 98 -2.59 27.77 -46.73
CA GLN A 98 -3.35 28.76 -47.52
C GLN A 98 -2.43 29.51 -48.49
N GLN A 99 -1.21 29.85 -48.08
CA GLN A 99 -0.25 30.51 -48.96
C GLN A 99 0.17 29.61 -50.14
N LEU A 100 0.31 28.30 -49.94
CA LEU A 100 0.57 27.35 -51.03
C LEU A 100 -0.56 27.22 -52.05
N SER A 101 -1.81 27.49 -51.64
CA SER A 101 -2.97 27.48 -52.55
C SER A 101 -3.02 28.67 -53.50
N ASN A 102 -2.10 29.65 -53.37
CA ASN A 102 -2.02 30.80 -54.26
C ASN A 102 -1.20 30.47 -55.53
N ASP A 103 -1.88 30.37 -56.66
CA ASP A 103 -1.26 30.04 -57.97
C ASP A 103 -0.22 31.06 -58.45
N LYS A 104 -0.18 32.26 -57.86
CA LYS A 104 0.79 33.32 -58.21
C LYS A 104 2.11 33.22 -57.42
N LEU A 105 2.26 32.24 -56.53
CA LEU A 105 3.51 32.05 -55.79
C LEU A 105 4.64 31.57 -56.71
N SER A 106 5.82 32.18 -56.59
CA SER A 106 7.03 31.72 -57.28
C SER A 106 7.50 30.37 -56.74
N ASP A 107 8.22 29.60 -57.55
CA ASP A 107 8.72 28.27 -57.17
C ASP A 107 9.66 28.31 -55.95
N SER A 108 10.46 29.37 -55.81
CA SER A 108 11.34 29.54 -54.65
C SER A 108 10.55 29.78 -53.36
N MET A 109 9.45 30.54 -53.45
CA MET A 109 8.54 30.75 -52.32
C MET A 109 7.77 29.48 -51.98
N LYS A 110 7.32 28.70 -52.98
CA LYS A 110 6.66 27.40 -52.73
C LYS A 110 7.58 26.46 -51.97
N GLN A 111 8.83 26.29 -52.43
CA GLN A 111 9.80 25.47 -51.70
C GLN A 111 10.08 25.97 -50.29
N ALA A 112 10.18 27.29 -50.08
CA ALA A 112 10.41 27.85 -48.75
C ALA A 112 9.22 27.57 -47.82
N THR A 113 7.99 27.72 -48.30
CA THR A 113 6.77 27.46 -47.55
C THR A 113 6.59 25.96 -47.25
N GLU A 114 6.87 25.07 -48.21
CA GLU A 114 6.88 23.61 -48.00
C GLU A 114 7.87 23.19 -46.92
N ARG A 115 9.11 23.73 -46.94
CA ARG A 115 10.10 23.45 -45.89
C ARG A 115 9.67 23.96 -44.52
N ALA A 116 9.00 25.11 -44.46
CA ALA A 116 8.48 25.64 -43.21
C ALA A 116 7.36 24.75 -42.64
N ILE A 117 6.45 24.28 -43.49
CA ILE A 117 5.39 23.34 -43.11
C ILE A 117 5.99 22.01 -42.63
N GLN A 118 6.98 21.46 -43.33
CA GLN A 118 7.65 20.22 -42.94
C GLN A 118 8.23 20.34 -41.52
N LYS A 119 8.96 21.43 -41.23
CA LYS A 119 9.51 21.67 -39.89
C LYS A 119 8.44 21.76 -38.80
N ILE A 120 7.26 22.30 -39.12
CA ILE A 120 6.13 22.37 -38.18
C ILE A 120 5.60 20.95 -37.92
N TYR A 121 5.44 20.13 -38.95
CA TYR A 121 5.00 18.74 -38.80
C TYR A 121 6.05 17.81 -38.17
N ASP A 122 7.34 18.13 -38.23
CA ASP A 122 8.37 17.36 -37.51
C ASP A 122 8.17 17.41 -35.98
N SER A 123 7.48 18.44 -35.47
CA SER A 123 7.09 18.57 -34.05
C SER A 123 5.70 18.01 -33.72
N TYR A 124 4.99 17.48 -34.72
CA TYR A 124 3.68 16.87 -34.54
C TYR A 124 3.82 15.43 -34.03
N MET A 125 3.04 15.10 -33.00
CA MET A 125 2.93 13.72 -32.52
C MET A 125 1.58 13.15 -32.94
N THR A 126 1.60 12.07 -33.72
CA THR A 126 0.38 11.34 -34.10
C THR A 126 -0.34 10.76 -32.88
N THR A 127 -1.62 10.44 -33.03
CA THR A 127 -2.40 9.80 -31.97
C THR A 127 -1.79 8.45 -31.56
N GLU A 128 -1.27 7.63 -32.50
CA GLU A 128 -0.61 6.38 -32.13
C GLU A 128 0.69 6.59 -31.35
N GLN A 129 1.53 7.55 -31.76
CA GLN A 129 2.78 7.87 -31.05
C GLN A 129 2.51 8.39 -29.64
N LEU A 130 1.50 9.24 -29.49
CA LEU A 130 1.07 9.75 -28.18
C LEU A 130 0.61 8.60 -27.29
N LEU A 131 -0.22 7.70 -27.82
CA LEU A 131 -0.71 6.54 -27.07
C LEU A 131 0.44 5.62 -26.63
N ASP A 132 1.39 5.34 -27.51
CA ASP A 132 2.54 4.48 -27.22
C ASP A 132 3.47 5.11 -26.18
N TYR A 133 3.78 6.40 -26.34
CA TYR A 133 4.55 7.17 -25.36
C TYR A 133 3.89 7.15 -23.99
N SER A 134 2.58 7.44 -23.92
CA SER A 134 1.82 7.43 -22.67
C SER A 134 1.82 6.05 -22.01
N LYS A 135 1.59 4.97 -22.78
CA LYS A 135 1.63 3.60 -22.26
C LYS A 135 2.98 3.25 -21.66
N LYS A 136 4.07 3.58 -22.36
CA LYS A 136 5.43 3.31 -21.89
C LYS A 136 5.73 4.04 -20.59
N GLN A 137 5.39 5.32 -20.53
CA GLN A 137 5.58 6.12 -19.31
C GLN A 137 4.78 5.56 -18.12
N ILE A 138 3.51 5.18 -18.34
CA ILE A 138 2.65 4.55 -17.31
C ILE A 138 3.29 3.29 -16.77
N CYS A 139 3.73 2.39 -17.67
CA CYS A 139 4.35 1.13 -17.26
C CYS A 139 5.65 1.36 -16.48
N GLU A 140 6.54 2.25 -16.94
CA GLU A 140 7.80 2.52 -16.26
C GLU A 140 7.62 3.07 -14.84
N LEU A 141 6.64 3.96 -14.63
CA LEU A 141 6.38 4.53 -13.31
C LEU A 141 5.66 3.54 -12.38
N GLN A 142 4.71 2.75 -12.90
CA GLN A 142 4.08 1.66 -12.13
C GLN A 142 5.14 0.66 -11.62
N LEU A 143 6.04 0.22 -12.50
CA LEU A 143 7.14 -0.68 -12.13
C LEU A 143 8.05 -0.10 -11.04
N LYS A 144 8.39 1.20 -11.12
CA LYS A 144 9.20 1.87 -10.08
C LYS A 144 8.48 1.88 -8.73
N GLN A 145 7.19 2.19 -8.72
CA GLN A 145 6.40 2.22 -7.49
C GLN A 145 6.27 0.82 -6.85
N ASP A 146 6.05 -0.21 -7.67
CA ASP A 146 5.97 -1.59 -7.21
C ASP A 146 7.31 -2.07 -6.61
N HIS A 147 8.44 -1.67 -7.20
CA HIS A 147 9.76 -1.95 -6.64
C HIS A 147 10.00 -1.28 -5.29
N GLU A 148 9.63 -0.01 -5.13
CA GLU A 148 9.74 0.68 -3.84
C GLU A 148 8.84 0.04 -2.78
N PHE A 149 7.61 -0.30 -3.16
CA PHE A 149 6.68 -1.00 -2.27
C PHE A 149 7.22 -2.37 -1.83
N ALA A 150 7.74 -3.17 -2.77
CA ALA A 150 8.35 -4.45 -2.45
C ALA A 150 9.56 -4.31 -1.50
N ARG A 151 10.44 -3.32 -1.71
CA ARG A 151 11.58 -3.04 -0.82
C ARG A 151 11.14 -2.69 0.60
N LEU A 152 10.08 -1.90 0.76
CA LEU A 152 9.52 -1.56 2.07
C LEU A 152 8.98 -2.80 2.78
N LEU A 153 8.28 -3.68 2.05
CA LEU A 153 7.80 -4.95 2.61
C LEU A 153 8.97 -5.87 3.00
N ASP A 154 10.03 -5.92 2.21
CA ASP A 154 11.26 -6.66 2.55
C ASP A 154 11.88 -6.16 3.85
N PHE A 155 12.03 -4.84 3.99
CA PHE A 155 12.52 -4.24 5.22
C PHE A 155 11.64 -4.58 6.43
N ALA A 156 10.32 -4.59 6.27
CA ALA A 156 9.40 -4.95 7.33
C ALA A 156 9.49 -6.45 7.72
N VAL A 157 9.78 -7.34 6.76
CA VAL A 157 10.09 -8.76 7.04
C VAL A 157 11.40 -8.89 7.81
N GLU A 158 12.46 -8.20 7.38
CA GLU A 158 13.76 -8.20 8.06
C GLU A 158 13.66 -7.74 9.52
N LYS A 159 12.84 -6.71 9.78
CA LYS A 159 12.57 -6.21 11.13
C LYS A 159 11.59 -7.07 11.93
N LYS A 160 11.12 -8.19 11.35
CA LYS A 160 10.14 -9.11 11.95
C LYS A 160 8.81 -8.42 12.32
N VAL A 161 8.50 -7.31 11.66
CA VAL A 161 7.23 -6.57 11.82
C VAL A 161 6.10 -7.32 11.12
N LEU A 162 6.40 -7.97 9.99
CA LEU A 162 5.47 -8.86 9.29
C LEU A 162 6.16 -10.14 8.83
N SER A 163 5.40 -11.22 8.70
CA SER A 163 5.93 -12.50 8.24
C SER A 163 6.14 -12.50 6.73
N ALA A 164 7.05 -13.36 6.24
CA ALA A 164 7.24 -13.56 4.80
C ALA A 164 5.93 -14.00 4.11
N LYS A 165 5.07 -14.76 4.80
CA LYS A 165 3.74 -15.15 4.31
C LYS A 165 2.81 -13.94 4.15
N ASN A 166 2.83 -13.01 5.11
CA ASN A 166 2.04 -11.78 5.03
C ASN A 166 2.50 -10.90 3.86
N LYS A 167 3.82 -10.84 3.59
CA LYS A 167 4.37 -10.13 2.42
C LYS A 167 3.77 -10.64 1.11
N VAL A 168 3.72 -11.96 0.90
CA VAL A 168 3.19 -12.56 -0.35
C VAL A 168 1.76 -12.10 -0.60
N TYR A 169 0.89 -12.16 0.41
CA TYR A 169 -0.50 -11.70 0.33
C TYR A 169 -0.65 -10.18 0.05
N LEU A 170 0.40 -9.38 0.27
CA LEU A 170 0.39 -7.94 0.02
C LEU A 170 0.94 -7.58 -1.37
N LEU A 171 1.70 -8.49 -1.98
CA LEU A 171 2.23 -8.35 -3.34
C LEU A 171 1.34 -9.02 -4.39
N GLU A 172 0.59 -10.04 -3.99
CA GLU A 172 -0.46 -10.64 -4.82
C GLU A 172 -1.68 -9.70 -4.84
N GLU A 173 -2.09 -9.28 -6.04
CA GLU A 173 -3.37 -8.60 -6.31
C GLU A 173 -4.56 -9.54 -6.08
#